data_AF-A0A1E1XQ55-F1
#
_entry.id   AF-A0A1E1XQ55-F1
#
_cell.length_a   1.000
_cell.length_b   1.000
_cell.length_c   1.000
_cell.angle_alpha   90.00
_cell.angle_beta   90.00
_cell.angle_gamma   90.00
#
_symmetry.space_group_name_H-M   'P 1'
#
loop_
_entity.id
_entity.type
_entity.pdbx_description
1 polymer ?
#
loop_
_entity_poly.entity_id
_entity_poly.type
_entity_poly.pdbx_seq_one_letter_code
_entity_poly.pdbx_strand_id
1 'polypeptide(L)'
;MYPNLHMVRREARAEYVQRTLATRNDTMYVDAATYTEDRNHKKSKVATVINSDNSDLKEITSASIRNCTVVEAEEAAVPLAAAEGYRSNGSLTIPTDSQAACRNYLNGRISHSALRILRSSGKIENNQAKHTIVWVPGHTDITGNQEADRIARRYATNRASNNPDPAEEPEPVAQSYTEMLNYFRGIRRKYPPPHKQLNREGA
;
A
#
# COMPACT_ATOMS: atom_id res chain seq x y z
N MET A 1 -10.01 -2.93 6.14
CA MET A 1 -11.07 -1.89 6.25
C MET A 1 -11.74 -1.71 4.89
N TYR A 2 -12.98 -2.15 4.72
CA TYR A 2 -13.62 -2.19 3.40
C TYR A 2 -13.93 -0.79 2.86
N PRO A 3 -13.59 -0.43 1.60
CA PRO A 3 -13.74 0.91 1.04
C PRO A 3 -15.15 1.49 1.21
N ASN A 4 -16.15 0.79 0.69
CA ASN A 4 -17.51 1.32 0.60
C ASN A 4 -18.30 1.28 1.91
N LEU A 5 -17.85 0.49 2.90
CA LEU A 5 -18.56 0.30 4.17
C LEU A 5 -18.03 1.17 5.30
N HIS A 6 -16.82 1.71 5.16
CA HIS A 6 -16.11 2.42 6.21
C HIS A 6 -15.57 3.78 5.76
N MET A 7 -16.24 4.42 4.79
CA MET A 7 -15.84 5.70 4.20
C MET A 7 -15.48 6.76 5.25
N VAL A 8 -16.40 7.11 6.16
CA VAL A 8 -16.15 8.09 7.24
C VAL A 8 -14.93 7.75 8.10
N ARG A 9 -14.74 6.47 8.41
CA ARG A 9 -13.57 6.04 9.20
C ARG A 9 -12.29 6.11 8.37
N ARG A 10 -12.36 5.87 7.05
CA ARG A 10 -11.21 5.96 6.13
C ARG A 10 -10.80 7.42 6.00
N GLU A 11 -11.75 8.33 5.82
CA GLU A 11 -11.53 9.78 5.79
C GLU A 11 -10.91 10.28 7.09
N ALA A 12 -11.49 9.96 8.25
CA ALA A 12 -10.93 10.36 9.54
C ALA A 12 -9.50 9.84 9.76
N ARG A 13 -9.20 8.61 9.29
CA ARG A 13 -7.84 8.06 9.32
C ARG A 13 -6.92 8.79 8.35
N ALA A 14 -7.38 9.08 7.13
CA ALA A 14 -6.61 9.81 6.13
C ALA A 14 -6.24 11.20 6.64
N GLU A 15 -7.19 11.94 7.20
CA GLU A 15 -6.97 13.26 7.80
C GLU A 15 -5.94 13.20 8.95
N TYR A 16 -6.08 12.20 9.83
CA TYR A 16 -5.10 11.99 10.91
C TYR A 16 -3.71 11.71 10.36
N VAL A 17 -3.58 10.82 9.37
CA VAL A 17 -2.30 10.47 8.74
C VAL A 17 -1.69 11.67 8.04
N GLN A 18 -2.47 12.40 7.24
CA GLN A 18 -2.01 13.60 6.55
C GLN A 18 -1.47 14.63 7.55
N ARG A 19 -2.24 14.90 8.62
CA ARG A 19 -1.82 15.85 9.65
C ARG A 19 -0.57 15.42 10.41
N THR A 20 -0.37 14.12 10.63
CA THR A 20 0.71 13.61 11.50
C THR A 20 1.98 13.22 10.77
N LEU A 21 1.88 12.72 9.53
CA LEU A 21 3.01 12.14 8.80
C LEU A 21 3.53 13.05 7.69
N ALA A 22 2.69 13.90 7.09
CA ALA A 22 3.11 14.74 5.95
C ALA A 22 4.22 15.74 6.31
N THR A 23 4.34 16.16 7.57
CA THR A 23 5.37 17.12 7.99
C THR A 23 6.64 16.47 8.54
N ARG A 24 6.70 15.13 8.62
CA ARG A 24 7.79 14.44 9.31
C ARG A 24 8.90 14.06 8.35
N ASN A 25 10.13 14.45 8.63
CA ASN A 25 11.30 14.13 7.80
C ASN A 25 11.71 12.64 7.83
N ASP A 26 11.17 11.86 8.76
CA ASP A 26 11.42 10.42 8.88
C ASP A 26 10.35 9.56 8.19
N THR A 27 9.46 10.18 7.41
CA THR A 27 8.39 9.47 6.70
C THR A 27 8.78 9.24 5.24
N MET A 28 8.56 8.03 4.75
CA MET A 28 8.71 7.69 3.33
C MET A 28 7.53 6.87 2.86
N TYR A 29 6.75 7.42 1.93
CA TYR A 29 5.61 6.73 1.36
C TYR A 29 6.09 5.72 0.32
N VAL A 30 5.44 4.56 0.28
CA VAL A 30 5.78 3.49 -0.64
C VAL A 30 4.55 3.01 -1.36
N ASP A 31 4.73 2.65 -2.63
CA ASP A 31 3.70 2.02 -3.42
C ASP A 31 4.31 1.06 -4.47
N ALA A 32 3.47 0.25 -5.11
CA ALA A 32 3.86 -0.59 -6.22
C ALA A 32 2.81 -0.65 -7.33
N ALA A 33 3.27 -0.60 -8.58
CA ALA A 33 2.40 -0.69 -9.76
C ALA A 33 2.86 -1.78 -10.72
N THR A 34 1.92 -2.33 -11.48
CA THR A 34 2.21 -3.26 -12.58
C THR A 34 2.52 -2.48 -13.85
N TYR A 35 3.55 -2.90 -14.58
CA TYR A 35 3.83 -2.41 -15.92
C TYR A 35 4.16 -3.58 -16.87
N THR A 36 3.92 -3.37 -18.15
CA THR A 36 4.21 -4.37 -19.19
C THR A 36 5.60 -4.12 -19.75
N GLU A 37 6.43 -5.17 -19.83
CA GLU A 37 7.71 -5.08 -20.55
C GLU A 37 7.49 -5.28 -22.06
N ASP A 38 7.84 -4.26 -22.85
CA ASP A 38 7.59 -4.17 -24.31
C ASP A 38 8.06 -5.38 -25.13
N ARG A 39 9.19 -5.98 -24.72
CA ARG A 39 9.83 -7.01 -25.53
C ARG A 39 9.10 -8.36 -25.51
N ASN A 40 8.36 -8.65 -24.43
CA ASN A 40 7.82 -10.00 -24.20
C ASN A 40 6.39 -10.02 -23.64
N HIS A 41 5.70 -8.86 -23.54
CA HIS A 41 4.38 -8.76 -22.89
C HIS A 41 4.35 -9.31 -21.45
N LYS A 42 5.51 -9.39 -20.79
CA LYS A 42 5.60 -9.91 -19.42
C LYS A 42 5.22 -8.80 -18.44
N LYS A 43 4.24 -9.08 -17.59
CA LYS A 43 3.81 -8.19 -16.50
C LYS A 43 4.87 -8.15 -15.40
N SER A 44 5.64 -7.08 -15.37
CA SER A 44 6.58 -6.76 -14.28
C SER A 44 5.93 -5.75 -13.32
N LYS A 45 6.56 -5.53 -12.17
CA LYS A 45 6.09 -4.58 -11.18
C LYS A 45 7.20 -3.61 -10.83
N VAL A 46 6.85 -2.39 -10.51
CA VAL A 46 7.76 -1.42 -9.91
C VAL A 46 7.35 -1.23 -8.47
N ALA A 47 8.32 -1.17 -7.57
CA ALA A 47 8.16 -0.64 -6.23
C ALA A 47 8.80 0.74 -6.18
N THR A 48 8.14 1.72 -5.58
CA THR A 48 8.61 3.11 -5.50
C THR A 48 8.66 3.58 -4.05
N VAL A 49 9.58 4.49 -3.78
CA VAL A 49 9.73 5.16 -2.49
C VAL A 49 9.82 6.64 -2.75
N ILE A 50 9.00 7.40 -2.06
CA ILE A 50 9.02 8.86 -2.12
C ILE A 50 9.26 9.44 -0.72
N ASN A 51 9.83 10.63 -0.64
CA ASN A 51 9.91 11.36 0.62
C ASN A 51 8.54 11.93 1.03
N SER A 52 8.46 12.40 2.27
CA SER A 52 7.33 13.15 2.82
C SER A 52 7.57 14.66 2.86
N ASP A 53 8.57 15.19 2.16
CA ASP A 53 8.89 16.61 2.25
C ASP A 53 7.73 17.44 1.66
N ASN A 54 7.03 18.19 2.52
CA ASN A 54 5.90 19.05 2.15
C ASN A 54 6.24 20.07 1.05
N SER A 55 7.51 20.43 0.89
CA SER A 55 7.94 21.39 -0.13
C SER A 55 8.16 20.74 -1.51
N ASP A 56 8.50 19.45 -1.56
CA ASP A 56 8.84 18.76 -2.80
C ASP A 56 8.79 17.22 -2.63
N LEU A 57 7.62 16.65 -2.94
CA LEU A 57 7.41 15.20 -2.97
C LEU A 57 8.16 14.61 -4.17
N LYS A 58 9.28 13.96 -3.87
CA LYS A 58 10.23 13.41 -4.84
C LYS A 58 10.41 11.92 -4.66
N GLU A 59 10.54 11.24 -5.79
CA GLU A 59 11.01 9.86 -5.84
C GLU A 59 12.44 9.79 -5.31
N ILE A 60 12.64 8.99 -4.26
CA ILE A 60 13.95 8.71 -3.68
C ILE A 60 14.59 7.54 -4.41
N THR A 61 13.80 6.48 -4.63
CA THR A 61 14.29 5.26 -5.28
C THR A 61 13.12 4.42 -5.81
N SER A 62 13.43 3.56 -6.76
CA SER A 62 12.50 2.55 -7.28
C SER A 62 13.23 1.28 -7.67
N ALA A 63 12.48 0.17 -7.69
CA ALA A 63 12.99 -1.13 -8.06
C ALA A 63 12.05 -1.85 -9.01
N SER A 64 12.59 -2.41 -10.10
CA SER A 64 11.86 -3.31 -10.98
C SER A 64 11.88 -4.73 -10.43
N ILE A 65 10.70 -5.33 -10.28
CA ILE A 65 10.49 -6.65 -9.69
C ILE A 65 9.77 -7.52 -10.72
N ARG A 66 10.44 -8.60 -11.10
CA ARG A 66 9.94 -9.57 -12.08
C ARG A 66 9.38 -10.79 -11.38
N ASN A 67 8.46 -11.50 -12.07
CA ASN A 67 7.92 -12.79 -11.61
C ASN A 67 7.36 -12.76 -10.19
N CYS A 68 6.62 -11.70 -9.85
CA CYS A 68 5.97 -11.55 -8.55
C CYS A 68 4.50 -11.15 -8.71
N THR A 69 3.73 -11.37 -7.66
CA THR A 69 2.38 -10.82 -7.48
C THR A 69 2.46 -9.33 -7.12
N VAL A 70 1.33 -8.62 -7.21
CA VAL A 70 1.26 -7.21 -6.77
C VAL A 70 1.55 -7.10 -5.27
N VAL A 71 1.00 -8.00 -4.45
CA VAL A 71 1.26 -8.03 -3.00
C VAL A 71 2.75 -8.21 -2.69
N GLU A 72 3.44 -9.09 -3.41
CA GLU A 72 4.89 -9.25 -3.21
C GLU A 72 5.70 -8.02 -3.63
N ALA A 73 5.21 -7.25 -4.62
CA ALA A 73 5.81 -6.00 -5.03
C ALA A 73 5.57 -4.88 -4.01
N GLU A 74 4.35 -4.76 -3.47
CA GLU A 74 4.01 -3.86 -2.37
C GLU A 74 4.85 -4.18 -1.13
N GLU A 75 4.99 -5.47 -0.79
CA GLU A 75 5.89 -5.89 0.27
C GLU A 75 7.33 -5.48 0.01
N ALA A 76 7.81 -5.60 -1.23
CA ALA A 76 9.17 -5.24 -1.60
C ALA A 76 9.42 -3.73 -1.63
N ALA A 77 8.38 -2.89 -1.67
CA ALA A 77 8.51 -1.44 -1.53
C ALA A 77 8.90 -1.02 -0.09
N VAL A 78 8.41 -1.73 0.92
CA VAL A 78 8.75 -1.49 2.33
C VAL A 78 10.27 -1.60 2.62
N PRO A 79 10.98 -2.70 2.29
CA PRO A 79 12.40 -2.82 2.55
C PRO A 79 13.24 -1.96 1.62
N LEU A 80 12.69 -1.53 0.48
CA LEU A 80 13.32 -0.53 -0.37
C LEU A 80 13.42 0.82 0.38
N ALA A 81 12.35 1.23 1.07
CA ALA A 81 12.39 2.39 1.96
C ALA A 81 13.27 2.15 3.20
N ALA A 82 13.16 0.98 3.84
CA ALA A 82 14.02 0.64 4.98
C ALA A 82 15.51 0.70 4.63
N ALA A 83 15.90 0.31 3.40
CA ALA A 83 17.26 0.43 2.94
C ALA A 83 17.76 1.89 2.93
N GLU A 84 16.91 2.87 2.63
CA GLU A 84 17.27 4.29 2.74
C GLU A 84 17.51 4.71 4.18
N GLY A 85 16.65 4.27 5.11
CA GLY A 85 16.85 4.51 6.53
C GLY A 85 18.12 3.84 7.05
N TYR A 86 18.44 2.63 6.59
CA TYR A 86 19.69 1.99 6.94
C TYR A 86 20.91 2.74 6.39
N ARG A 87 20.83 3.35 5.21
CA ARG A 87 21.91 4.16 4.65
C ARG A 87 22.21 5.39 5.51
N SER A 88 21.17 6.07 5.96
CA SER A 88 21.25 7.27 6.81
C SER A 88 21.37 6.99 8.31
N ASN A 89 21.37 5.71 8.72
CA ASN A 89 21.31 5.29 10.12
C ASN A 89 20.10 5.89 10.87
N GLY A 90 19.00 6.10 10.14
CA GLY A 90 17.76 6.70 10.63
C GLY A 90 16.63 5.69 10.70
N SER A 91 15.83 5.76 11.77
CA SER A 91 14.55 5.05 11.86
C SER A 91 13.53 5.76 10.97
N LEU A 92 12.69 5.00 10.26
CA LEU A 92 11.70 5.55 9.34
C LEU A 92 10.28 5.10 9.69
N THR A 93 9.32 5.97 9.44
CA THR A 93 7.90 5.62 9.33
C THR A 93 7.59 5.38 7.85
N ILE A 94 7.04 4.21 7.52
CA ILE A 94 6.81 3.75 6.15
C ILE A 94 5.30 3.54 5.97
N PRO A 95 4.57 4.55 5.48
CA PRO A 95 3.17 4.40 5.14
C PRO A 95 2.99 3.60 3.85
N THR A 96 2.06 2.64 3.86
CA THR A 96 1.65 1.86 2.68
C THR A 96 0.15 1.60 2.73
N ASP A 97 -0.53 1.62 1.60
CA ASP A 97 -1.95 1.31 1.52
C ASP A 97 -2.28 -0.18 1.34
N SER A 98 -1.25 -1.01 1.11
CA SER A 98 -1.38 -2.46 1.08
C SER A 98 -1.66 -3.05 2.46
N GLN A 99 -2.93 -3.40 2.70
CA GLN A 99 -3.32 -4.19 3.88
C GLN A 99 -2.66 -5.57 3.88
N ALA A 100 -2.44 -6.16 2.70
CA ALA A 100 -1.84 -7.48 2.57
C ALA A 100 -0.38 -7.47 3.02
N ALA A 101 0.42 -6.52 2.54
CA ALA A 101 1.80 -6.35 2.97
C ALA A 101 1.88 -6.12 4.48
N CYS A 102 1.08 -5.18 5.03
CA CYS A 102 1.06 -4.91 6.48
C CYS A 102 0.78 -6.17 7.31
N ARG A 103 -0.20 -6.99 6.91
CA ARG A 103 -0.53 -8.25 7.61
C ARG A 103 0.62 -9.25 7.52
N ASN A 104 1.27 -9.38 6.37
CA ASN A 104 2.38 -10.32 6.21
C ASN A 104 3.56 -9.92 7.08
N TYR A 105 3.94 -8.63 7.09
CA TYR A 105 4.97 -8.11 8.00
C TYR A 105 4.64 -8.34 9.47
N LEU A 106 3.41 -8.06 9.91
CA LEU A 106 2.97 -8.31 11.29
C LEU A 106 3.07 -9.79 11.67
N ASN A 107 2.87 -10.71 10.72
CA ASN A 107 2.99 -12.15 10.92
C ASN A 107 4.44 -12.67 10.76
N GLY A 108 5.43 -11.79 10.59
CA GLY A 108 6.82 -12.19 10.36
C GLY A 108 7.06 -12.86 9.00
N ARG A 109 6.18 -12.61 8.02
CA ARG A 109 6.27 -13.16 6.66
C ARG A 109 6.63 -12.05 5.68
N ILE A 110 7.54 -12.35 4.77
CA ILE A 110 7.93 -11.45 3.68
C ILE A 110 8.19 -12.26 2.41
N SER A 111 7.95 -11.65 1.26
CA SER A 111 8.26 -12.24 -0.04
C SER A 111 9.76 -12.45 -0.23
N HIS A 112 10.10 -13.34 -1.17
CA HIS A 112 11.50 -13.56 -1.56
C HIS A 112 12.15 -12.26 -2.08
N SER A 113 11.40 -11.46 -2.83
CA SER A 113 11.85 -10.15 -3.35
C SER A 113 12.17 -9.19 -2.22
N ALA A 114 11.28 -9.07 -1.22
CA ALA A 114 11.48 -8.22 -0.06
C ALA A 114 12.70 -8.66 0.76
N LEU A 115 12.85 -9.97 1.01
CA LEU A 115 14.01 -10.53 1.72
C LEU A 115 15.32 -10.25 0.97
N ARG A 116 15.31 -10.34 -0.36
CA ARG A 116 16.49 -10.05 -1.17
C ARG A 116 16.94 -8.60 -1.02
N ILE A 117 16.00 -7.64 -1.11
CA ILE A 117 16.29 -6.21 -0.93
C ILE A 117 16.87 -5.94 0.47
N LEU A 118 16.26 -6.52 1.51
CA LEU A 118 16.76 -6.44 2.88
C LEU A 118 18.20 -6.92 2.98
N ARG A 119 18.50 -8.15 2.52
CA ARG A 119 19.86 -8.71 2.59
C ARG A 119 20.87 -7.88 1.81
N SER A 120 20.50 -7.37 0.64
CA SER A 120 21.38 -6.52 -0.18
C SER A 120 21.71 -5.19 0.46
N SER A 121 20.94 -4.71 1.45
CA SER A 121 21.25 -3.47 2.16
C SER A 121 22.50 -3.57 3.04
N GLY A 122 22.99 -4.78 3.34
CA GLY A 122 24.28 -5.05 4.01
C GLY A 122 24.43 -4.49 5.43
N LYS A 123 23.42 -3.79 5.94
CA LYS A 123 23.47 -3.03 7.20
C LYS A 123 22.58 -3.60 8.29
N ILE A 124 21.80 -4.64 8.03
CA ILE A 124 20.81 -5.17 8.99
C ILE A 124 21.46 -5.61 10.31
N GLU A 125 22.64 -6.23 10.26
CA GLU A 125 23.25 -6.84 11.45
C GLU A 125 23.89 -5.83 12.40
N ASN A 126 24.29 -4.66 11.91
CA ASN A 126 25.00 -3.63 12.69
C ASN A 126 24.20 -2.34 12.89
N ASN A 127 22.96 -2.28 12.40
CA ASN A 127 22.15 -1.06 12.43
C ASN A 127 21.09 -1.10 13.55
N GLN A 128 21.01 0.00 14.30
CA GLN A 128 20.03 0.17 15.38
C GLN A 128 18.70 0.79 14.92
N ALA A 129 18.59 1.16 13.64
CA ALA A 129 17.40 1.75 13.05
C ALA A 129 16.21 0.79 13.14
N LYS A 130 15.09 1.32 13.64
CA LYS A 130 13.82 0.59 13.79
C LYS A 130 12.77 1.26 12.90
N HIS A 131 12.36 0.56 11.85
CA HIS A 131 11.34 1.09 10.94
C HIS A 131 9.93 0.72 11.43
N THR A 132 9.00 1.64 11.28
CA THR A 132 7.59 1.46 11.62
C THR A 132 6.76 1.44 10.36
N ILE A 133 6.04 0.35 10.10
CA ILE A 133 5.15 0.23 8.95
C ILE A 133 3.75 0.69 9.37
N VAL A 134 3.15 1.60 8.62
CA VAL A 134 1.82 2.15 8.93
C VAL A 134 0.88 1.91 7.76
N TRP A 135 -0.19 1.16 8.00
CA TRP A 135 -1.24 1.03 7.00
C TRP A 135 -2.02 2.34 6.82
N VAL A 136 -2.19 2.79 5.58
CA VAL A 136 -2.99 3.97 5.22
C VAL A 136 -4.12 3.60 4.24
N PRO A 137 -5.27 4.29 4.24
CA PRO A 137 -6.29 4.03 3.25
C PRO A 137 -5.88 4.52 1.86
N GLY A 138 -5.80 3.61 0.88
CA GLY A 138 -5.56 3.96 -0.52
C GLY A 138 -6.68 4.81 -1.12
N HIS A 139 -6.37 5.56 -2.19
CA HIS A 139 -7.29 6.48 -2.89
C HIS A 139 -8.06 7.43 -1.95
N THR A 140 -7.38 7.95 -0.91
CA THR A 140 -7.89 9.01 -0.04
C THR A 140 -6.96 10.22 -0.09
N ASP A 141 -7.34 11.34 0.52
CA ASP A 141 -6.60 12.60 0.53
C ASP A 141 -5.34 12.58 1.41
N ILE A 142 -4.43 11.64 1.10
CA ILE A 142 -3.09 11.56 1.69
C ILE A 142 -2.11 11.86 0.56
N THR A 143 -1.58 13.08 0.53
CA THR A 143 -0.81 13.62 -0.60
C THR A 143 0.39 12.73 -0.95
N GLY A 144 1.15 12.28 0.05
CA GLY A 144 2.28 11.38 -0.17
C GLY A 144 1.87 10.03 -0.75
N ASN A 145 0.79 9.42 -0.28
CA ASN A 145 0.32 8.14 -0.83
C ASN A 145 -0.13 8.29 -2.29
N GLN A 146 -0.84 9.37 -2.62
CA GLN A 146 -1.28 9.65 -3.99
C GLN A 146 -0.09 9.88 -4.92
N GLU A 147 0.94 10.58 -4.46
CA GLU A 147 2.16 10.79 -5.26
C GLU A 147 2.98 9.52 -5.45
N ALA A 148 3.03 8.63 -4.44
CA ALA A 148 3.70 7.34 -4.55
C ALA A 148 3.05 6.47 -5.63
N ASP A 149 1.71 6.40 -5.62
CA ASP A 149 0.89 5.70 -6.62
C ASP A 149 1.04 6.33 -8.01
N ARG A 150 0.96 7.66 -8.10
CA ARG A 150 1.17 8.38 -9.37
C ARG A 150 2.55 8.09 -9.97
N ILE A 151 3.60 8.09 -9.16
CA ILE A 151 4.97 7.81 -9.61
C ILE A 151 5.13 6.34 -9.99
N ALA A 152 4.57 5.41 -9.22
CA ALA A 152 4.58 3.98 -9.56
C ALA A 152 3.88 3.74 -10.92
N ARG A 153 2.68 4.30 -11.10
CA ARG A 153 1.93 4.21 -12.36
C ARG A 153 2.64 4.88 -13.54
N ARG A 154 3.42 5.94 -13.31
CA ARG A 154 4.22 6.59 -14.37
C ARG A 154 5.20 5.61 -15.03
N TYR A 155 5.70 4.60 -14.32
CA TYR A 155 6.55 3.57 -14.93
C TYR A 155 5.80 2.66 -15.90
N ALA A 156 4.47 2.54 -15.77
CA ALA A 156 3.63 1.86 -16.74
C ALA A 156 3.49 2.66 -18.04
N THR A 157 3.38 3.99 -17.93
CA THR A 157 3.20 4.89 -19.08
C THR A 157 4.52 5.23 -19.78
N ASN A 158 5.61 5.44 -19.03
CA ASN A 158 6.88 5.96 -19.56
C ASN A 158 7.88 4.89 -20.00
N ARG A 159 7.60 3.60 -19.76
CA ARG A 159 8.34 2.49 -20.35
C ARG A 159 7.61 1.97 -21.57
N ALA A 160 7.45 2.85 -22.57
CA ALA A 160 7.05 2.60 -23.96
C ALA A 160 6.14 1.38 -24.24
N SER A 161 5.14 1.12 -23.39
CA SER A 161 4.18 0.07 -23.68
C SER A 161 3.27 0.55 -24.79
N ASN A 162 3.46 0.02 -25.99
CA ASN A 162 2.65 0.30 -27.17
C ASN A 162 1.19 -0.18 -27.05
N ASN A 163 0.77 -0.67 -25.88
CA ASN A 163 -0.57 -1.14 -25.64
C ASN A 163 -1.28 -0.19 -24.67
N PRO A 164 -2.54 0.19 -24.96
CA PRO A 164 -3.35 0.95 -24.02
C PRO A 164 -3.45 0.20 -22.70
N ASP A 165 -3.44 0.98 -21.62
CA ASP A 165 -3.57 0.61 -20.21
C ASP A 165 -4.04 -0.84 -20.01
N PRO A 166 -3.26 -1.72 -19.35
CA PRO A 166 -3.85 -2.93 -18.81
C PRO A 166 -4.82 -2.46 -17.73
N ALA A 167 -6.09 -2.30 -18.12
CA ALA A 167 -7.22 -2.09 -17.23
C ALA A 167 -6.97 -2.97 -16.01
N GLU A 168 -6.96 -2.35 -14.82
CA GLU A 168 -6.78 -3.03 -13.55
C GLU A 168 -7.54 -4.34 -13.62
N GLU A 169 -6.81 -5.47 -13.55
CA GLU A 169 -7.51 -6.69 -13.19
C GLU A 169 -8.17 -6.38 -11.86
N PRO A 170 -9.51 -6.49 -11.78
CA PRO A 170 -10.23 -6.02 -10.61
C PRO A 170 -9.58 -6.62 -9.39
N GLU A 171 -9.21 -5.78 -8.43
CA GLU A 171 -8.60 -6.24 -7.17
C GLU A 171 -9.39 -7.46 -6.70
N PRO A 172 -8.72 -8.62 -6.53
CA PRO A 172 -9.44 -9.84 -6.20
C PRO A 172 -10.24 -9.58 -4.94
N VAL A 173 -11.57 -9.74 -5.05
CA VAL A 173 -12.50 -9.57 -3.92
C VAL A 173 -11.92 -10.33 -2.74
N ALA A 174 -11.72 -9.58 -1.65
CA ALA A 174 -11.13 -9.99 -0.39
C ALA A 174 -11.30 -11.51 -0.12
N GLN A 175 -10.18 -12.24 -0.15
CA GLN A 175 -10.14 -13.71 -0.23
C GLN A 175 -10.63 -14.43 1.03
N SER A 176 -10.89 -13.72 2.13
CA SER A 176 -11.34 -14.35 3.39
C SER A 176 -12.86 -14.40 3.51
N TYR A 177 -13.38 -15.53 4.03
CA TYR A 177 -14.80 -15.71 4.35
C TYR A 177 -15.37 -14.56 5.19
N THR A 178 -14.58 -14.05 6.14
CA THR A 178 -14.97 -12.93 7.02
C THR A 178 -15.13 -11.62 6.26
N GLU A 179 -14.22 -11.29 5.35
CA GLU A 179 -14.34 -10.08 4.53
C GLU A 179 -15.52 -10.17 3.58
N MET A 180 -15.76 -11.34 3.00
CA MET A 180 -16.93 -11.63 2.16
C MET A 180 -18.24 -11.50 2.95
N LEU A 181 -18.32 -12.06 4.16
CA LEU A 181 -19.48 -11.88 5.04
C LEU A 181 -19.69 -10.42 5.43
N ASN A 182 -18.62 -9.70 5.75
CA ASN A 182 -18.72 -8.28 6.10
C ASN A 182 -19.21 -7.43 4.92
N TYR A 183 -18.74 -7.75 3.71
CA TYR A 183 -19.26 -7.16 2.48
C TYR A 183 -20.76 -7.42 2.33
N PHE A 184 -21.19 -8.68 2.36
CA PHE A 184 -22.61 -9.05 2.22
C PHE A 184 -23.50 -8.48 3.34
N ARG A 185 -23.01 -8.43 4.59
CA ARG A 185 -23.71 -7.80 5.71
C ARG A 185 -23.84 -6.29 5.52
N GLY A 186 -22.79 -5.66 5.03
CA GLY A 186 -22.73 -4.23 4.78
C GLY A 186 -23.71 -3.80 3.70
N ILE A 187 -23.73 -4.47 2.55
CA ILE A 187 -24.68 -4.16 1.47
C ILE A 187 -26.15 -4.42 1.88
N ARG A 188 -26.39 -5.38 2.78
CA ARG A 188 -27.74 -5.69 3.30
C ARG A 188 -28.23 -4.69 4.34
N ARG A 189 -27.37 -3.84 4.90
CA ARG A 189 -27.74 -2.71 5.77
C ARG A 189 -28.19 -1.48 4.96
N LYS A 190 -29.03 -1.69 3.95
CA LYS A 190 -29.69 -0.59 3.22
C LYS A 190 -30.68 0.17 4.10
N TYR A 191 -31.27 -0.52 5.08
CA TYR A 191 -32.25 0.04 6.01
C TYR A 191 -31.71 0.00 7.44
N PRO A 192 -32.10 0.97 8.30
CA PRO A 192 -31.74 0.95 9.71
C PRO A 192 -32.25 -0.35 10.38
N PRO A 193 -31.61 -0.78 11.48
CA PRO A 193 -32.12 -1.91 12.25
C PRO A 193 -33.58 -1.64 12.65
N PRO A 194 -34.43 -2.68 12.70
CA PRO A 194 -35.83 -2.51 13.10
C PRO A 194 -35.91 -1.81 14.46
N HIS A 195 -36.93 -0.98 14.64
CA HIS A 195 -37.17 -0.25 15.87
C HIS A 195 -37.18 -1.22 17.05
N LYS A 196 -36.60 -0.85 18.20
CA LYS A 196 -36.43 -1.73 19.38
C LYS A 196 -37.75 -2.30 19.92
N GLN A 197 -38.89 -1.76 19.50
CA GLN A 197 -40.24 -2.17 19.91
C GLN A 197 -40.93 -3.10 18.89
N LEU A 198 -40.28 -3.46 17.78
CA LEU A 198 -40.79 -4.45 16.83
C LEU A 198 -40.43 -5.85 17.30
N ASN A 199 -41.38 -6.48 17.97
CA ASN A 199 -41.28 -7.86 18.45
C ASN A 199 -41.80 -8.79 17.34
N ARG A 200 -41.33 -10.05 17.32
CA ARG A 200 -41.61 -11.04 16.26
C ARG A 200 -43.10 -11.44 16.16
N GLU A 201 -43.94 -11.01 17.09
CA GLU A 201 -45.35 -11.43 17.23
C GLU A 201 -46.34 -10.57 16.43
N GLY A 202 -45.87 -9.62 15.62
CA GLY A 202 -46.71 -8.73 14.82
C GLY A 202 -46.54 -8.83 13.31
N ALA A 203 -46.15 -10.00 12.78
CA ALA A 203 -46.02 -10.27 11.34
C ALA A 203 -46.93 -11.43 10.91
#